data_AF-A0A3S0UGW1-F1
#
_entry.id   AF-A0A3S0UGW1-F1
#
_cell.length_a   1.000
_cell.length_b   1.000
_cell.length_c   1.000
_cell.angle_alpha   90.00
_cell.angle_beta   90.00
_cell.angle_gamma   90.00
#
_symmetry.space_group_name_H-M   'P 1'
#
loop_
_entity.id
_entity.type
_entity.pdbx_description
1 polymer ?
#
loop_
_entity_poly.entity_id
_entity_poly.type
_entity_poly.pdbx_seq_one_letter_code
_entity_poly.pdbx_strand_id
1 'polypeptide(L)'
;MSARPVVALLLALPLASGDVVAGTPAGFKPDPDCRRQPQREAWLHAQAERWHRVLMLQTGYERPETFSVCHLTKGQPYADYDRDRIYLRSISAEEDALSLAHEYLHLAFKHHPLARDERFIEHTARQLLSPSSVESPP
;
A
#
# COMPACT_ATOMS: atom_id res chain seq x y z
N MET A 1 59.40 23.98 -25.55
CA MET A 1 58.76 22.94 -24.71
C MET A 1 57.28 22.94 -25.04
N SER A 2 56.80 21.88 -25.69
CA SER A 2 55.46 21.80 -26.31
C SER A 2 54.49 21.11 -25.36
N ALA A 3 53.45 21.82 -24.90
CA ALA A 3 52.39 21.25 -24.08
C ALA A 3 51.21 20.86 -24.98
N ARG A 4 50.82 19.59 -24.93
CA ARG A 4 49.75 18.99 -25.74
C ARG A 4 48.38 19.39 -25.21
N PRO A 5 47.34 19.57 -26.05
CA PRO A 5 45.99 19.82 -25.57
C PRO A 5 45.33 18.50 -25.12
N VAL A 6 44.60 18.55 -24.01
CA VAL A 6 43.75 17.45 -23.52
C VAL A 6 42.39 17.58 -24.23
N VAL A 7 42.05 16.56 -25.03
CA VAL A 7 40.74 16.45 -25.69
C VAL A 7 39.71 15.98 -24.65
N ALA A 8 38.69 16.79 -24.40
CA ALA A 8 37.56 16.43 -23.56
C ALA A 8 36.62 15.47 -24.32
N LEU A 9 36.52 14.23 -23.82
CA LEU A 9 35.62 13.22 -24.34
C LEU A 9 34.21 13.42 -23.75
N LEU A 10 33.30 14.02 -24.51
CA LEU A 10 31.88 14.08 -24.19
C LEU A 10 31.25 12.70 -24.51
N LEU A 11 31.00 11.91 -23.48
CA LEU A 11 30.17 10.70 -23.59
C LEU A 11 28.70 11.08 -23.41
N ALA A 12 27.92 10.97 -24.48
CA ALA A 12 26.47 11.03 -24.43
C ALA A 12 25.92 9.75 -23.78
N LEU A 13 25.14 9.92 -22.71
CA LEU A 13 24.38 8.84 -22.07
C LEU A 13 23.07 8.62 -22.83
N PRO A 14 22.68 7.38 -23.17
CA PRO A 14 21.37 7.10 -23.73
C PRO A 14 20.30 7.15 -22.63
N LEU A 15 19.16 7.79 -22.93
CA LEU A 15 17.93 7.71 -22.17
C LEU A 15 17.37 6.28 -22.28
N ALA A 16 17.43 5.53 -21.18
CA ALA A 16 16.77 4.23 -21.09
C ALA A 16 15.28 4.44 -20.74
N SER A 17 14.41 4.34 -21.74
CA SER A 17 12.99 4.07 -21.51
C SER A 17 12.86 2.61 -21.07
N GLY A 18 12.74 2.38 -19.77
CA GLY A 18 12.44 1.06 -19.21
C GLY A 18 10.94 0.91 -19.00
N ASP A 19 10.24 0.29 -19.94
CA ASP A 19 8.90 -0.25 -19.70
C ASP A 19 9.02 -1.36 -18.65
N VAL A 20 8.50 -1.11 -17.44
CA VAL A 20 8.45 -2.11 -16.37
C VAL A 20 7.32 -3.09 -16.69
N VAL A 21 7.62 -4.10 -17.51
CA VAL A 21 6.73 -5.26 -17.64
C VAL A 21 6.84 -6.04 -16.33
N ALA A 22 5.83 -5.90 -15.47
CA ALA A 22 5.67 -6.69 -14.27
C ALA A 22 5.57 -8.18 -14.67
N GLY A 23 6.69 -8.89 -14.62
CA GLY A 23 6.71 -10.33 -14.83
C GLY A 23 5.95 -11.01 -13.69
N THR A 24 4.97 -11.83 -14.03
CA THR A 24 4.28 -12.69 -13.06
C THR A 24 5.33 -13.58 -12.37
N PRO A 25 5.50 -13.51 -11.03
CA PRO A 25 6.46 -14.37 -10.35
C PRO A 25 6.07 -15.84 -10.54
N ALA A 26 7.06 -16.68 -10.86
CA ALA A 26 6.89 -18.11 -10.98
C ALA A 26 6.36 -18.66 -9.65
N GLY A 27 5.13 -19.21 -9.66
CA GLY A 27 4.43 -19.69 -8.47
C GLY A 27 3.10 -19.00 -8.16
N PHE A 28 2.71 -17.96 -8.92
CA PHE A 28 1.37 -17.38 -8.78
C PHE A 28 0.28 -18.40 -9.19
N LYS A 29 -0.41 -18.96 -8.20
CA LYS A 29 -1.67 -19.68 -8.42
C LYS A 29 -2.81 -18.68 -8.26
N PRO A 30 -3.64 -18.42 -9.29
CA PRO A 30 -4.79 -17.55 -9.13
C PRO A 30 -5.69 -18.12 -8.04
N ASP A 31 -5.92 -17.31 -7.02
CA ASP A 31 -6.92 -17.60 -6.00
C ASP A 31 -8.29 -17.23 -6.59
N PRO A 32 -9.19 -18.19 -6.85
CA PRO A 32 -10.48 -17.91 -7.46
C PRO A 32 -11.34 -16.97 -6.59
N ASP A 33 -11.05 -16.87 -5.30
CA ASP A 33 -11.77 -16.05 -4.33
C ASP A 33 -11.15 -14.66 -4.12
N CYS A 34 -10.01 -14.37 -4.77
CA CYS A 34 -9.34 -13.08 -4.69
C CYS A 34 -8.79 -12.65 -6.05
N ARG A 35 -9.55 -11.80 -6.76
CA ARG A 35 -9.00 -11.01 -7.85
C ARG A 35 -8.15 -9.88 -7.27
N ARG A 36 -6.84 -10.12 -7.16
CA ARG A 36 -5.87 -9.18 -6.59
C ARG A 36 -5.83 -7.85 -7.34
N GLN A 37 -5.48 -6.80 -6.60
CA GLN A 37 -5.41 -5.42 -7.07
C GLN A 37 -4.00 -4.85 -6.80
N PRO A 38 -2.99 -5.17 -7.63
CA PRO A 38 -1.58 -4.85 -7.35
C PRO A 38 -1.31 -3.36 -7.12
N GLN A 39 -2.00 -2.46 -7.82
CA GLN A 39 -1.83 -1.02 -7.64
C GLN A 39 -2.25 -0.56 -6.23
N ARG A 40 -3.33 -1.13 -5.68
CA ARG A 40 -3.81 -0.83 -4.33
C ARG A 40 -2.92 -1.44 -3.27
N GLU A 41 -2.42 -2.65 -3.51
CA GLU A 41 -1.43 -3.30 -2.65
C GLU A 41 -0.16 -2.45 -2.56
N ALA A 42 0.38 -2.01 -3.70
CA ALA A 42 1.57 -1.16 -3.74
C ALA A 42 1.37 0.18 -3.02
N TRP A 43 0.22 0.84 -3.25
CA TRP A 43 -0.12 2.06 -2.52
C TRP A 43 -0.22 1.79 -1.01
N LEU A 44 -0.93 0.74 -0.59
CA LEU A 44 -1.14 0.42 0.81
C LEU A 44 0.16 0.04 1.52
N HIS A 45 1.08 -0.67 0.85
CA HIS A 45 2.42 -0.92 1.39
C HIS A 45 3.18 0.38 1.63
N ALA A 46 3.17 1.31 0.66
CA ALA A 46 3.83 2.61 0.83
C ALA A 46 3.21 3.45 1.96
N GLN A 47 1.90 3.36 2.16
CA GLN A 47 1.22 4.00 3.28
C GLN A 47 1.55 3.34 4.62
N ALA A 48 1.51 2.01 4.69
CA ALA A 48 1.80 1.24 5.89
C ALA A 48 3.17 1.58 6.47
N GLU A 49 4.19 1.76 5.62
CA GLU A 49 5.52 2.23 6.03
C GLU A 49 5.48 3.60 6.70
N ARG A 50 4.69 4.54 6.18
CA ARG A 50 4.55 5.88 6.78
C ARG A 50 3.77 5.84 8.08
N TRP A 51 2.63 5.15 8.08
CA TRP A 51 1.73 5.01 9.21
C TRP A 51 2.38 4.26 10.36
N HIS A 52 3.33 3.36 10.09
CA HIS A 52 4.08 2.63 11.12
C HIS A 52 4.65 3.55 12.19
N ARG A 53 5.21 4.71 11.82
CA ARG A 53 5.77 5.69 12.77
C ARG A 53 4.74 6.23 13.77
N VAL A 54 3.48 6.32 13.36
CA VAL A 54 2.37 6.81 14.20
C VAL A 54 1.77 5.65 15.00
N LEU A 55 1.58 4.51 14.36
CA LEU A 55 0.89 3.35 14.91
C LEU A 55 1.76 2.53 15.87
N MET A 56 3.09 2.54 15.74
CA MET A 56 4.00 1.78 16.61
C MET A 56 3.92 2.17 18.10
N LEU A 57 3.32 3.33 18.41
CA LEU A 57 3.08 3.79 19.77
C LEU A 57 1.71 3.34 20.32
N GLN A 58 0.86 2.75 19.49
CA GLN A 58 -0.48 2.29 19.86
C GLN A 58 -0.40 0.85 20.40
N THR A 59 -0.95 0.63 21.59
CA THR A 59 -1.03 -0.72 22.18
C THR A 59 -1.83 -1.65 21.28
N GLY A 60 -1.27 -2.83 21.01
CA GLY A 60 -1.91 -3.86 20.19
C GLY A 60 -1.76 -3.68 18.68
N TYR A 61 -1.01 -2.67 18.23
CA TYR A 61 -0.63 -2.55 16.83
C TYR A 61 0.47 -3.57 16.48
N GLU A 62 0.20 -4.37 15.48
CA GLU A 62 1.14 -5.30 14.85
C GLU A 62 1.13 -5.01 13.35
N ARG A 63 2.29 -4.63 12.79
CA ARG A 63 2.37 -4.34 11.36
C ARG A 63 2.16 -5.64 10.56
N PRO A 64 1.15 -5.72 9.68
CA PRO A 64 1.02 -6.88 8.79
C PRO A 64 2.23 -6.94 7.86
N GLU A 65 2.97 -8.06 7.88
CA GLU A 65 4.15 -8.25 7.01
C GLU A 65 3.76 -8.45 5.55
N THR A 66 2.64 -9.15 5.34
CA THR A 66 2.08 -9.44 4.02
C THR A 66 0.57 -9.28 4.05
N PHE A 67 0.01 -8.78 2.96
CA PHE A 67 -1.44 -8.77 2.75
C PHE A 67 -1.75 -8.79 1.26
N SER A 68 -2.98 -9.13 0.89
CA SER A 68 -3.49 -8.96 -0.48
C SER A 68 -4.72 -8.06 -0.49
N VAL A 69 -4.88 -7.25 -1.53
CA VAL A 69 -6.09 -6.45 -1.74
C VAL A 69 -6.88 -7.07 -2.88
N CYS A 70 -8.09 -7.52 -2.57
CA CYS A 70 -8.97 -8.24 -3.48
C CYS A 70 -10.13 -7.34 -3.91
N HIS A 71 -10.51 -7.42 -5.20
CA HIS A 71 -11.71 -6.78 -5.68
C HIS A 71 -12.96 -7.42 -5.09
N LEU A 72 -13.85 -6.61 -4.55
CA LEU A 72 -15.18 -7.01 -4.07
C LEU A 72 -16.28 -6.57 -5.05
N THR A 73 -17.08 -7.51 -5.51
CA THR A 73 -18.17 -7.23 -6.47
C THR A 73 -19.42 -6.66 -5.78
N LYS A 74 -19.70 -7.05 -4.53
CA LYS A 74 -20.88 -6.63 -3.75
C LYS A 74 -20.58 -6.71 -2.25
N GLY A 75 -21.24 -5.86 -1.47
CA GLY A 75 -21.11 -5.80 -0.02
C GLY A 75 -20.30 -4.58 0.42
N GLN A 76 -20.06 -4.50 1.73
CA GLN A 76 -19.15 -3.51 2.29
C GLN A 76 -17.71 -4.03 2.23
N PRO A 77 -16.71 -3.13 2.18
CA PRO A 77 -15.33 -3.51 2.46
C PRO A 77 -15.19 -4.31 3.76
N TYR A 78 -14.22 -5.22 3.79
CA TYR A 78 -13.90 -5.98 4.99
C TYR A 78 -12.48 -6.54 4.93
N ALA A 79 -11.91 -6.76 6.11
CA ALA A 79 -10.68 -7.50 6.30
C ALA A 79 -10.94 -8.97 6.72
N ASP A 80 -10.21 -9.89 6.11
CA ASP A 80 -10.15 -11.31 6.45
C ASP A 80 -8.84 -11.57 7.21
N TYR A 81 -8.98 -11.81 8.52
CA TYR A 81 -7.86 -11.88 9.46
C TYR A 81 -7.03 -13.15 9.32
N ASP A 82 -7.67 -14.23 8.85
CA ASP A 82 -7.07 -15.55 8.72
C ASP A 82 -6.19 -15.62 7.48
N ARG A 83 -6.58 -14.91 6.41
CA ARG A 83 -5.86 -14.91 5.13
C ARG A 83 -5.06 -13.64 4.86
N ASP A 84 -5.09 -12.67 5.78
CA ASP A 84 -4.50 -11.33 5.62
C ASP A 84 -4.93 -10.66 4.31
N ARG A 85 -6.25 -10.58 4.10
CA ARG A 85 -6.84 -10.01 2.88
C ARG A 85 -7.74 -8.85 3.18
N ILE A 86 -7.69 -7.85 2.32
CA ILE A 86 -8.62 -6.72 2.31
C ILE A 86 -9.48 -6.84 1.07
N TYR A 87 -10.79 -6.84 1.26
CA TYR A 87 -11.77 -6.85 0.17
C TYR A 87 -12.36 -5.45 0.02
N LEU A 88 -12.28 -4.88 -1.18
CA LEU A 88 -12.74 -3.52 -1.44
C LEU A 88 -13.61 -3.42 -2.68
N ARG A 89 -14.68 -2.64 -2.54
CA ARG A 89 -15.48 -2.14 -3.64
C ARG A 89 -14.91 -0.80 -4.08
N SER A 90 -14.49 -0.68 -5.32
CA SER A 90 -14.07 0.61 -5.88
C SER A 90 -15.28 1.52 -6.06
N ILE A 91 -15.24 2.71 -5.48
CA ILE A 91 -16.30 3.74 -5.63
C ILE A 91 -15.70 5.05 -6.16
N SER A 92 -14.60 5.51 -5.56
CA SER A 92 -13.78 6.65 -5.98
C SER A 92 -12.38 6.55 -5.36
N ALA A 93 -11.39 7.26 -5.88
CA ALA A 93 -10.02 7.20 -5.33
C ALA A 93 -9.94 7.65 -3.85
N GLU A 94 -10.69 8.68 -3.46
CA GLU A 94 -10.73 9.17 -2.08
C GLU A 94 -11.44 8.20 -1.13
N GLU A 95 -12.60 7.67 -1.51
CA GLU A 95 -13.31 6.65 -0.72
C GLU A 95 -12.49 5.37 -0.59
N ASP A 96 -11.75 5.04 -1.65
CA ASP A 96 -10.86 3.88 -1.67
C ASP A 96 -9.68 4.03 -0.72
N ALA A 97 -9.09 5.23 -0.63
CA ALA A 97 -8.00 5.50 0.31
C ALA A 97 -8.46 5.34 1.77
N LEU A 98 -9.63 5.91 2.11
CA LEU A 98 -10.20 5.77 3.46
C LEU A 98 -10.55 4.32 3.77
N SER A 99 -11.21 3.62 2.84
CA SER A 99 -11.60 2.23 3.03
C SER A 99 -10.36 1.31 3.15
N LEU A 100 -9.30 1.55 2.36
CA LEU A 100 -8.03 0.82 2.51
C LEU A 100 -7.40 1.06 3.88
N ALA A 101 -7.36 2.31 4.34
CA ALA A 101 -6.82 2.64 5.66
C ALA A 101 -7.64 1.97 6.78
N HIS A 102 -8.97 2.00 6.67
CA HIS A 102 -9.90 1.38 7.59
C HIS A 102 -9.66 -0.13 7.70
N GLU A 103 -9.70 -0.86 6.57
CA GLU A 103 -9.52 -2.32 6.58
C GLU A 103 -8.09 -2.75 6.95
N TYR A 104 -7.08 -1.93 6.62
CA TYR A 104 -5.72 -2.17 7.07
C TYR A 104 -5.60 -2.09 8.59
N LEU A 105 -6.28 -1.15 9.24
CA LEU A 105 -6.25 -1.05 10.70
C LEU A 105 -6.92 -2.26 11.36
N HIS A 106 -8.00 -2.78 10.79
CA HIS A 106 -8.59 -4.05 11.24
C HIS A 106 -7.57 -5.19 11.21
N LEU A 107 -6.80 -5.33 10.13
CA LEU A 107 -5.69 -6.30 10.06
C LEU A 107 -4.58 -6.01 11.06
N ALA A 108 -4.16 -4.74 11.16
CA ALA A 108 -3.02 -4.34 11.99
C ALA A 108 -3.31 -4.44 13.50
N PHE A 109 -4.57 -4.49 13.90
CA PHE A 109 -4.97 -4.69 15.29
C PHE A 109 -5.64 -6.05 15.50
N LYS A 110 -5.56 -7.01 14.56
CA LYS A 110 -6.38 -8.24 14.55
C LYS A 110 -6.28 -9.10 15.82
N HIS A 111 -5.17 -8.99 16.57
CA HIS A 111 -4.96 -9.69 17.84
C HIS A 111 -5.32 -8.86 19.09
N HIS A 112 -5.93 -7.69 18.90
CA HIS A 112 -6.28 -6.75 19.96
C HIS A 112 -7.78 -6.34 19.89
N PRO A 113 -8.45 -6.06 21.03
CA PRO A 113 -9.87 -5.67 21.02
C PRO A 113 -10.20 -4.41 20.20
N LEU A 114 -9.20 -3.54 19.95
CA LEU A 114 -9.36 -2.34 19.14
C LEU A 114 -9.74 -2.64 17.68
N ALA A 115 -9.41 -3.82 17.14
CA ALA A 115 -9.88 -4.24 15.81
C ALA A 115 -11.39 -4.53 15.72
N ARG A 116 -12.15 -4.30 16.80
CA ARG A 116 -13.63 -4.35 16.78
C ARG A 116 -14.25 -3.03 17.20
N ASP A 117 -13.44 -2.03 17.52
CA ASP A 117 -13.90 -0.69 17.83
C ASP A 117 -13.93 0.14 16.55
N GLU A 118 -15.05 0.07 15.84
CA GLU A 118 -15.26 0.81 14.59
C GLU A 118 -15.05 2.32 14.75
N ARG A 119 -15.28 2.88 15.95
CA ARG A 119 -15.05 4.32 16.17
C ARG A 119 -13.56 4.62 16.22
N PHE A 120 -12.78 3.79 16.91
CA PHE A 120 -11.32 3.88 16.91
C PHE A 120 -10.78 3.73 15.49
N ILE A 121 -11.16 2.66 14.79
CA ILE A 121 -10.67 2.35 13.45
C ILE A 121 -10.97 3.48 12.46
N GLU A 122 -12.22 3.93 12.39
CA GLU A 122 -12.63 5.02 11.50
C GLU A 122 -11.93 6.34 11.82
N HIS A 123 -11.81 6.68 13.11
CA HIS A 123 -11.13 7.90 13.53
C HIS A 123 -9.65 7.87 13.17
N THR A 124 -8.96 6.77 13.47
CA THR A 124 -7.55 6.60 13.17
C THR A 124 -7.29 6.57 11.66
N ALA A 125 -8.15 5.92 10.87
CA ALA A 125 -8.03 5.93 9.40
C ALA A 125 -8.05 7.36 8.83
N ARG A 126 -8.98 8.21 9.31
CA ARG A 126 -9.07 9.62 8.90
C ARG A 126 -7.87 10.44 9.34
N GLN A 127 -7.35 10.20 10.55
CA GLN A 127 -6.13 10.85 11.04
C GLN A 127 -4.93 10.53 10.14
N LEU A 128 -4.75 9.26 9.78
CA LEU A 128 -3.64 8.78 8.95
C LEU A 128 -3.64 9.36 7.53
N LEU A 129 -4.82 9.74 7.02
CA LEU A 129 -5.00 10.36 5.70
C LEU A 129 -5.04 11.89 5.72
N SER A 130 -5.06 12.50 6.91
CA SER A 130 -5.03 13.96 7.00
C SER A 130 -3.73 14.52 6.38
N PRO A 131 -3.77 15.68 5.72
CA PRO A 131 -2.62 16.24 5.00
C PRO A 131 -1.42 16.60 5.90
N SER A 132 -1.63 16.71 7.22
CA SER A 132 -0.54 16.74 8.20
C SER A 132 0.21 15.40 8.34
N SER A 133 -0.22 14.36 7.62
CA SER A 133 0.30 12.99 7.68
C SER A 133 0.70 12.39 6.32
N VAL A 134 0.09 12.73 5.17
CA VAL A 134 0.47 12.15 3.84
C VAL A 134 0.03 13.00 2.61
N GLU A 135 0.87 13.07 1.55
CA GLU A 135 0.59 13.59 0.19
C GLU A 135 -0.16 12.57 -0.71
N SER A 136 -1.08 13.05 -1.56
CA SER A 136 -2.19 12.31 -2.21
C SER A 136 -1.84 11.01 -2.98
N PRO A 137 -2.76 10.02 -3.03
CA PRO A 137 -2.71 8.89 -3.98
C PRO A 137 -2.90 9.34 -5.44
N PRO A 138 -2.43 8.56 -6.44
CA PRO A 138 -2.77 8.76 -7.85
C PRO A 138 -4.23 8.43 -8.19
#